data_AF-A0A9P7BKG1-F1
#
_entry.id   AF-A0A9P7BKG1-F1
#
_cell.length_a   1.000
_cell.length_b   1.000
_cell.length_c   1.000
_cell.angle_alpha   90.00
_cell.angle_beta   90.00
_cell.angle_gamma   90.00
#
_symmetry.space_group_name_H-M   'P 1'
#
loop_
_entity.id
_entity.type
_entity.pdbx_description
1 polymer ?
#
loop_
_entity_poly.entity_id
_entity_poly.type
_entity_poly.pdbx_seq_one_letter_code
_entity_poly.pdbx_strand_id
1 'polypeptide(L)'
;MGVSALVSPRCSLPVVEFPVNCKYALGLQLGRSLRLICLYLPPSLPTAEVQSVLDSLPLTDDTIICGDLNARLGRLEKHFVLNVIIMNLF
;
A
#
# COMPACT_ATOMS: atom_id res chain seq x y z
N MET A 1 3.22 -3.59 -15.63
CA MET A 1 2.75 -2.44 -14.81
C MET A 1 3.60 -2.39 -13.57
N GLY A 2 3.99 -1.20 -13.12
CA GLY A 2 4.88 -1.04 -11.97
C GLY A 2 4.36 0.06 -11.06
N VAL A 3 4.60 -0.10 -9.76
CA VAL A 3 4.37 0.95 -8.76
C VAL A 3 5.64 1.78 -8.65
N SER A 4 5.51 3.09 -8.52
CA SER A 4 6.64 3.99 -8.30
C SER A 4 6.25 5.03 -7.27
N ALA A 5 7.25 5.47 -6.51
CA ALA A 5 7.08 6.51 -5.52
C ALA A 5 8.07 7.63 -5.81
N LEU A 6 7.56 8.86 -5.89
CA LEU A 6 8.38 10.05 -6.08
C LEU A 6 8.56 10.73 -4.72
N VAL A 7 9.81 10.77 -4.27
CA VAL A 7 10.17 11.44 -3.02
C VAL A 7 10.60 12.86 -3.35
N SER A 8 10.03 13.84 -2.65
CA SER A 8 10.47 15.23 -2.80
C SER A 8 11.96 15.33 -2.45
N PRO A 9 12.78 16.04 -3.24
CA PRO A 9 14.17 16.32 -2.87
C PRO A 9 14.32 17.12 -1.56
N ARG A 10 13.23 17.75 -1.10
CA ARG A 10 13.17 18.46 0.19
C ARG A 10 12.75 17.56 1.36
N CYS A 11 12.50 16.28 1.12
CA CYS A 11 12.18 15.33 2.18
C CYS A 11 13.38 15.21 3.11
N SER A 12 13.22 15.63 4.36
CA SER A 12 14.27 15.55 5.38
C SER A 12 14.37 14.15 6.02
N LEU A 13 13.45 13.26 5.69
CA LEU A 13 13.43 11.89 6.20
C LEU A 13 14.20 10.96 5.26
N PRO A 14 15.08 10.09 5.80
CA PRO A 14 15.62 8.97 5.03
C PRO A 14 14.49 8.14 4.44
N VAL A 15 14.61 7.77 3.17
CA VAL A 15 13.67 6.87 2.50
C VAL A 15 14.43 5.64 2.02
N VAL A 16 14.00 4.47 2.48
CA VAL A 16 14.63 3.18 2.15
C VAL A 16 13.55 2.23 1.66
N GLU A 17 13.79 1.55 0.55
CA GLU A 17 12.90 0.48 0.08
C GLU A 17 13.05 -0.75 0.96
N PHE A 18 11.93 -1.40 1.30
CA PHE A 18 11.92 -2.67 2.00
C PHE A 18 11.14 -3.73 1.20
N PRO A 19 11.54 -5.01 1.29
CA PRO A 19 10.90 -6.06 0.51
C PRO A 19 9.45 -6.27 0.96
N VAL A 20 8.53 -6.20 0.01
CA VAL A 20 7.14 -6.65 0.16
C VAL A 20 6.96 -7.86 -0.74
N ASN A 21 6.53 -8.98 -0.19
CA ASN A 21 6.29 -10.20 -0.97
C ASN A 21 4.96 -10.13 -1.75
N CYS A 22 4.80 -9.08 -2.56
CA CYS A 22 3.61 -8.82 -3.36
C CYS A 22 4.01 -8.07 -4.63
N LYS A 23 3.74 -8.66 -5.80
CA LYS A 23 4.05 -8.08 -7.11
C LYS A 23 3.31 -6.77 -7.43
N TYR A 24 2.28 -6.45 -6.65
CA TYR A 24 1.45 -5.26 -6.79
C TYR A 24 1.89 -4.11 -5.88
N ALA A 25 2.91 -4.33 -5.04
CA ALA A 25 3.27 -3.42 -3.96
C ALA A 25 4.72 -2.95 -4.03
N LEU A 26 4.96 -1.73 -3.55
CA LEU A 26 6.26 -1.16 -3.26
C LEU A 26 6.28 -0.73 -1.78
N GLY A 27 7.26 -1.21 -1.02
CA GLY A 27 7.42 -0.87 0.40
C GLY A 27 8.50 0.19 0.60
N LEU A 28 8.17 1.27 1.30
CA LEU A 28 9.11 2.32 1.69
C LEU A 28 9.09 2.57 3.19
N GLN A 29 10.25 2.67 3.81
CA GLN A 29 10.41 3.14 5.18
C GLN A 29 10.86 4.60 5.15
N LEU A 30 10.09 5.47 5.82
CA LEU A 30 10.35 6.89 5.98
C LEU A 30 10.82 7.16 7.41
N GLY A 31 12.04 7.66 7.56
CA GLY A 31 12.64 7.86 8.87
C GLY A 31 12.83 6.55 9.62
N ARG A 32 12.51 6.53 10.92
CA ARG A 32 12.76 5.36 11.78
C ARG A 32 11.62 4.36 11.83
N SER A 33 10.37 4.82 11.76
CA SER A 33 9.20 3.96 12.01
C SER A 33 8.12 4.04 10.93
N LEU A 34 7.95 5.16 10.22
CA LEU A 34 6.83 5.25 9.29
C LEU A 34 7.04 4.31 8.10
N ARG A 35 6.06 3.45 7.83
CA ARG A 35 6.08 2.54 6.68
C ARG A 35 4.99 2.93 5.70
N LEU A 36 5.36 3.05 4.44
CA LEU A 36 4.44 3.30 3.33
C LEU A 36 4.43 2.06 2.44
N ILE A 37 3.24 1.53 2.17
CA ILE A 37 3.05 0.49 1.16
C ILE A 37 2.25 1.10 0.03
N CYS A 38 2.93 1.36 -1.09
CA CYS A 38 2.28 1.78 -2.32
C CYS A 38 1.72 0.54 -3.02
N LEU A 39 0.40 0.45 -3.16
CA LEU A 39 -0.31 -0.72 -3.71
C LEU A 39 -1.09 -0.33 -4.96
N TYR A 40 -0.90 -1.08 -6.05
CA TYR A 40 -1.70 -0.97 -7.26
C TYR A 40 -2.28 -2.33 -7.64
N LEU A 41 -3.57 -2.50 -7.43
CA LEU A 41 -4.28 -3.71 -7.85
C LEU A 41 -4.85 -3.50 -9.25
N PRO A 42 -4.59 -4.41 -10.21
CA PRO A 42 -5.21 -4.35 -11.52
C PRO A 42 -6.74 -4.36 -11.45
N PRO A 43 -7.42 -3.68 -12.39
CA PRO A 43 -8.85 -3.77 -12.50
C PRO A 43 -9.29 -5.21 -12.77
N SER A 44 -10.44 -5.60 -12.22
CA SER A 44 -11.05 -6.92 -12.41
C SER A 44 -10.30 -8.10 -11.76
N LEU A 45 -9.43 -7.86 -10.79
CA LEU A 45 -8.93 -8.96 -9.95
C LEU A 45 -10.07 -9.68 -9.23
N PRO A 46 -10.05 -11.02 -9.13
CA PRO A 46 -11.00 -11.76 -8.30
C PRO A 46 -10.92 -11.32 -6.85
N THR A 47 -12.06 -11.23 -6.15
CA THR A 47 -12.11 -10.84 -4.72
C THR A 47 -11.19 -11.69 -3.84
N ALA A 48 -11.08 -12.99 -4.13
CA ALA A 48 -10.17 -13.89 -3.40
C ALA A 48 -8.69 -13.52 -3.58
N GLU A 49 -8.29 -13.08 -4.78
CA GLU A 49 -6.92 -12.61 -5.04
C GLU A 49 -6.68 -11.27 -4.33
N VAL A 50 -7.63 -10.34 -4.40
CA VAL A 50 -7.57 -9.07 -3.66
C VAL A 50 -7.38 -9.32 -2.16
N GLN A 51 -8.19 -10.21 -1.57
CA GLN A 51 -8.09 -10.56 -0.17
C GLN A 51 -6.74 -11.20 0.16
N SER A 52 -6.29 -12.17 -0.65
CA SER A 52 -4.97 -12.80 -0.47
C SER A 52 -3.82 -11.80 -0.52
N VAL A 53 -3.91 -10.79 -1.40
CA VAL A 53 -2.91 -9.72 -1.47
C VAL A 53 -2.93 -8.90 -0.19
N LEU A 54 -4.10 -8.44 0.26
CA LEU A 54 -4.24 -7.64 1.47
C LEU A 54 -3.77 -8.39 2.73
N ASP A 55 -4.10 -9.68 2.86
CA ASP A 55 -3.70 -10.53 3.99
C ASP A 55 -2.19 -10.78 4.04
N SER A 56 -1.51 -10.75 2.88
CA SER A 56 -0.06 -10.96 2.77
C SER A 56 0.77 -9.72 3.10
N LEU A 57 0.15 -8.54 3.22
CA LEU A 57 0.90 -7.31 3.45
C LEU A 57 1.51 -7.31 4.86
N PRO A 58 2.77 -6.90 5.02
CA PRO A 58 3.45 -6.89 6.31
C PRO A 58 3.02 -5.67 7.14
N LEU A 59 1.74 -5.59 7.52
CA LEU A 59 1.14 -4.45 8.21
C LEU A 59 1.57 -4.39 9.67
N THR A 60 1.90 -3.18 10.10
CA THR A 60 2.18 -2.80 11.49
C THR A 60 1.41 -1.51 11.81
N ASP A 61 1.31 -1.13 13.08
CA ASP A 61 0.53 0.05 13.51
C ASP A 61 1.01 1.38 12.87
N ASP A 62 2.26 1.43 12.41
CA ASP A 62 2.91 2.54 11.72
C ASP A 62 2.90 2.43 10.19
N THR A 63 2.09 1.51 9.64
CA THR A 63 1.94 1.33 8.19
C THR A 63 0.80 2.16 7.61
N ILE A 64 1.10 2.95 6.59
CA ILE A 64 0.13 3.61 5.71
C ILE A 64 0.11 2.86 4.39
N ILE A 65 -1.08 2.44 3.93
CA ILE A 65 -1.26 1.96 2.56
C ILE A 65 -1.72 3.12 1.69
N CYS A 66 -1.08 3.30 0.54
CA CYS A 66 -1.50 4.27 -0.47
C CYS A 66 -1.56 3.65 -1.86
N GLY A 67 -2.44 4.16 -2.71
CA GLY A 67 -2.50 3.78 -4.12
C GLY A 67 -3.93 3.51 -4.59
N ASP A 68 -4.03 2.74 -5.66
CA ASP A 68 -5.29 2.44 -6.34
C ASP A 68 -5.59 0.94 -6.23
N LEU A 69 -6.68 0.64 -5.54
CA LEU A 69 -7.12 -0.73 -5.28
C LEU A 69 -7.96 -1.30 -6.42
N ASN A 70 -8.46 -0.47 -7.35
CA ASN A 70 -9.43 -0.85 -8.39
C ASN A 70 -10.56 -1.81 -7.94
N ALA A 71 -10.84 -1.83 -6.65
CA ALA A 71 -11.76 -2.73 -6.00
C ALA A 71 -12.85 -1.86 -5.38
N ARG A 72 -14.10 -2.26 -5.60
CA ARG A 72 -15.21 -1.70 -4.83
C ARG A 72 -15.06 -2.26 -3.42
N LEU A 73 -14.36 -1.54 -2.56
CA LEU A 73 -14.33 -1.86 -1.14
C LEU A 73 -15.78 -1.78 -0.65
N GLY A 74 -16.40 -2.94 -0.50
CA GLY A 74 -17.56 -3.08 0.37
C GLY A 74 -17.16 -2.67 1.78
N ARG A 75 -18.15 -2.57 2.68
CA ARG A 75 -17.93 -2.25 4.09
C ARG A 75 -16.89 -3.22 4.67
N LEU A 76 -15.65 -2.74 4.85
CA LEU A 76 -14.57 -3.48 5.50
C LEU A 76 -15.12 -4.05 6.81
N GLU A 77 -15.05 -5.38 6.95
CA GLU A 77 -15.43 -6.02 8.21
C GLU A 77 -14.53 -5.48 9.32
N LYS A 78 -15.13 -5.28 10.49
CA LYS A 78 -14.71 -4.41 11.61
C LYS A 78 -13.33 -4.68 12.25
N HIS A 79 -12.44 -5.44 11.64
CA HIS A 79 -11.18 -5.89 12.23
C HIS A 79 -9.92 -5.29 11.61
N PHE A 80 -10.01 -4.53 10.52
CA PHE A 80 -8.87 -3.79 9.96
C PHE A 80 -9.09 -2.28 10.10
N VAL A 81 -8.49 -1.67 11.14
CA VAL A 81 -8.29 -0.21 11.15
C VAL A 81 -7.11 0.07 10.24
N LEU A 82 -7.41 0.21 8.96
CA LEU A 82 -6.41 0.41 7.94
C LEU A 82 -6.44 1.89 7.58
N ASN A 83 -5.37 2.63 7.91
CA ASN A 83 -5.18 4.01 7.47
C ASN A 83 -4.83 3.98 5.97
N VAL A 84 -5.85 3.75 5.13
CA VAL A 84 -5.73 3.75 3.68
C VAL A 84 -5.89 5.19 3.19
N ILE A 85 -4.84 5.72 2.56
CA ILE A 85 -4.96 6.91 1.75
C ILE A 85 -5.15 6.44 0.31
N ILE A 86 -6.41 6.31 -0.12
CA ILE A 86 -6.72 6.00 -1.52
C ILE A 86 -6.39 7.26 -2.34
N MET A 87 -5.31 7.20 -3.12
CA MET A 87 -4.96 8.24 -4.07
C MET A 87 -5.41 7.77 -5.44
N ASN A 88 -6.64 8.15 -5.83
CA ASN A 88 -7.04 8.11 -7.23
C ASN A 88 -6.15 9.10 -7.99
N LEU A 89 -5.10 8.62 -8.64
CA LEU A 89 -4.50 9.34 -9.75
C LEU A 89 -5.32 9.00 -10.99
N PHE A 90 -6.00 10.02 -11.51
CA PHE A 90 -6.94 10.04 -12.63
C PHE A 90 -6.58 9.13 -13.81
#